data_AF-A0A972S1G1-F1
#
_entry.id   AF-A0A972S1G1-F1
#
_cell.length_a   1.000
_cell.length_b   1.000
_cell.length_c   1.000
_cell.angle_alpha   90.00
_cell.angle_beta   90.00
_cell.angle_gamma   90.00
#
_symmetry.space_group_name_H-M   'P 1'
#
loop_
_entity.id
_entity.type
_entity.pdbx_description
1 polymer ?
#
loop_
_entity_poly.entity_id
_entity_poly.type
_entity_poly.pdbx_seq_one_letter_code
_entity_poly.pdbx_strand_id
1 'polypeptide(L)' 'MKIIDIEKLPKKAQKELLDFYEFLLKKYKRKKVHKKIDGILPKKVKSFKPIKREDIYER' A
#
# COMPACT_ATOMS: atom_id res chain seq x y z
N MET A 1 17.61 -26.18 -12.31
CA MET A 1 17.77 -25.40 -11.05
C MET A 1 18.99 -25.94 -10.32
N LYS A 2 19.96 -25.10 -9.96
CA LYS A 2 21.07 -25.52 -9.09
C LYS A 2 20.60 -25.42 -7.64
N ILE A 3 20.63 -26.52 -6.91
CA ILE A 3 20.30 -26.58 -5.48
C ILE A 3 21.63 -26.51 -4.74
N ILE A 4 21.73 -25.62 -3.75
CA ILE A 4 22.90 -25.47 -2.91
C ILE A 4 22.62 -26.16 -1.57
N ASP A 5 23.43 -27.16 -1.24
CA ASP A 5 23.41 -27.82 0.07
C ASP A 5 24.09 -26.91 1.11
N ILE A 6 23.27 -26.23 1.93
CA ILE A 6 23.74 -25.29 2.97
C ILE A 6 24.66 -25.99 3.99
N GLU A 7 24.39 -27.26 4.28
CA GLU A 7 25.13 -28.06 5.27
C GLU A 7 26.60 -28.31 4.87
N LYS A 8 26.91 -28.27 3.57
CA LYS A 8 28.28 -28.45 3.06
C LYS A 8 29.11 -27.17 3.10
N LEU A 9 28.51 -26.02 3.39
CA LEU A 9 29.23 -24.76 3.47
C LEU A 9 29.96 -24.59 4.81
N PRO A 10 31.08 -23.85 4.84
CA PRO A 10 31.69 -23.40 6.09
C PRO A 10 30.69 -22.61 6.95
N LYS A 11 30.75 -22.78 8.27
CA LYS A 11 29.84 -22.10 9.24
C LYS A 11 29.75 -20.58 9.03
N LYS A 12 30.85 -19.93 8.62
CA LYS A 12 30.87 -18.50 8.29
C LYS A 12 29.96 -18.17 7.11
N ALA A 13 30.10 -18.92 6.02
CA ALA A 13 29.30 -18.72 4.82
C ALA A 13 27.81 -19.04 5.04
N GLN A 14 27.50 -20.04 5.87
CA GLN A 14 26.12 -20.32 6.30
C GLN A 14 25.49 -19.13 7.01
N LYS A 15 26.24 -18.52 7.95
CA LYS A 15 25.79 -17.36 8.71
C LYS A 15 25.56 -16.15 7.78
N GLU A 16 26.52 -15.87 6.89
CA GLU A 16 26.41 -14.77 5.93
C GLU A 16 25.22 -14.94 4.98
N LEU A 17 24.94 -16.16 4.52
CA LEU A 17 23.76 -16.46 3.69
C LEU A 17 22.45 -16.21 4.44
N LEU A 18 22.37 -16.63 5.70
CA LEU A 18 21.21 -16.40 6.56
C LEU A 18 20.99 -14.90 6.81
N ASP A 19 22.05 -14.19 7.19
CA ASP A 19 22.01 -12.74 7.43
C ASP A 19 21.58 -11.97 6.17
N PHE A 20 22.12 -12.37 5.01
CA PHE A 20 21.74 -11.79 3.73
C PHE A 20 20.27 -12.06 3.38
N TYR A 21 19.79 -13.29 3.61
CA TYR A 21 18.39 -13.64 3.37
C TYR A 21 17.44 -12.86 4.28
N GLU A 22 17.79 -12.71 5.57
CA GLU A 22 17.03 -11.92 6.52
C GLU A 22 16.99 -10.44 6.12
N PHE A 23 18.12 -9.89 5.64
CA PHE A 23 18.19 -8.55 5.08
C PHE A 23 17.25 -8.37 3.88
N LEU A 24 17.21 -9.34 2.96
CA LEU A 24 16.31 -9.29 1.81
C LEU A 24 14.84 -9.28 2.24
N LEU A 25 14.48 -10.16 3.18
CA LEU A 25 13.13 -10.16 3.75
C LEU A 25 12.81 -8.80 4.36
N LYS A 26 13.70 -8.20 5.13
CA LYS A 26 13.46 -6.89 5.75
C LYS A 26 13.33 -5.77 4.72
N LYS A 27 14.20 -5.74 3.71
CA LYS A 27 14.26 -4.67 2.70
C LYS A 27 13.11 -4.74 1.69
N TYR A 28 12.76 -5.94 1.25
CA TYR A 28 11.82 -6.14 0.15
C TYR A 28 10.44 -6.65 0.58
N LYS A 29 10.22 -6.98 1.86
CA LYS A 29 8.87 -7.22 2.39
C LYS A 29 8.07 -5.93 2.24
N ARG A 30 7.26 -5.88 1.17
CA ARG A 30 6.31 -4.81 0.91
C ARG A 30 5.47 -4.63 2.18
N LYS A 31 5.63 -3.49 2.86
CA LYS A 31 4.69 -3.08 3.89
C LYS A 31 3.32 -3.06 3.21
N LYS A 32 2.36 -3.82 3.74
CA LYS A 32 0.96 -3.69 3.32
C LYS A 32 0.55 -2.27 3.68
N VAL A 33 0.70 -1.35 2.73
CA VAL A 33 0.14 -0.01 2.88
C VAL A 33 -1.36 -0.25 2.89
N HIS A 34 -1.97 -0.17 4.07
CA HIS A 34 -3.41 0.08 4.15
C HIS A 34 -3.61 1.42 3.46
N LYS A 35 -3.96 1.39 2.18
CA LYS A 35 -4.46 2.56 1.47
C LYS A 35 -5.73 2.95 2.22
N LYS A 36 -5.63 3.90 3.15
CA LYS A 36 -6.81 4.57 3.66
C LYS A 36 -7.45 5.25 2.46
N ILE A 37 -8.65 4.80 2.10
CA ILE A 37 -9.45 5.32 0.98
C ILE A 37 -10.08 6.67 1.39
N ASP A 38 -9.37 7.46 2.19
CA ASP A 38 -9.90 8.69 2.80
C ASP A 38 -10.06 9.81 1.76
N GLY A 39 -9.46 9.67 0.56
CA GLY A 39 -9.46 10.68 -0.50
C GLY A 39 -10.37 10.44 -1.70
N ILE A 40 -11.08 9.31 -1.78
CA ILE A 40 -11.92 8.94 -2.95
C ILE A 40 -13.43 9.01 -2.62
N LEU A 41 -13.78 9.25 -1.36
CA LEU A 41 -15.19 9.37 -0.98
C LEU A 41 -15.77 10.70 -1.50
N PRO A 42 -16.87 10.67 -2.27
CA PRO A 42 -17.52 11.89 -2.70
C PRO A 42 -17.95 12.72 -1.48
N LYS A 43 -17.64 14.01 -1.50
CA LYS A 43 -18.06 14.94 -0.43
C LYS A 43 -19.58 14.96 -0.37
N LYS A 44 -20.13 14.90 0.85
CA LYS A 44 -21.57 15.04 1.08
C LYS A 44 -22.00 16.46 0.70
N VAL A 45 -22.62 16.60 -0.48
CA VAL A 45 -23.20 17.87 -0.94
C VAL A 45 -24.63 18.04 -0.42
N LYS A 46 -25.10 19.28 -0.33
CA LYS A 46 -26.50 19.57 0.00
C LYS A 46 -27.39 19.03 -1.13
N SER A 47 -28.58 18.53 -0.79
CA SER A 47 -29.57 18.11 -1.78
C SER A 47 -29.90 19.27 -2.72
N PHE A 48 -29.92 18.98 -4.01
CA PHE A 48 -30.34 19.94 -5.02
C PHE A 48 -31.77 20.40 -4.72
N LYS A 49 -31.97 21.71 -4.59
CA LYS A 49 -33.29 22.34 -4.56
C LYS A 49 -33.49 23.04 -5.90
N PRO A 50 -34.51 22.66 -6.69
CA PRO A 50 -34.80 23.37 -7.93
C PRO A 50 -35.12 24.83 -7.59
N ILE A 51 -34.45 25.74 -8.30
CA ILE A 51 -34.67 27.18 -8.16
C ILE A 51 -36.05 27.48 -8.78
N LYS A 52 -36.93 28.17 -8.05
CA LYS A 52 -38.23 28.58 -8.60
C LYS A 52 -38.03 29.77 -9.53
N ARG A 53 -38.87 29.88 -10.55
CA ARG A 53 -38.82 31.01 -11.51
C ARG A 53 -39.01 32.36 -10.81
N GLU A 54 -39.84 32.38 -9.76
CA GLU A 54 -40.06 33.56 -8.92
C GLU A 54 -38.77 34.06 -8.23
N ASP A 55 -37.83 33.16 -7.90
CA ASP A 55 -36.55 33.52 -7.27
C ASP A 55 -35.52 34.08 -8.26
N ILE A 56 -35.74 33.89 -9.57
CA ILE A 56 -34.81 34.29 -10.64
C ILE A 56 -35.17 35.68 -11.18
N TYR A 57 -36.45 36.01 -11.17
CA TYR A 57 -36.96 37.29 -11.64
C TYR A 57 -37.72 37.97 -10.51
N GLU A 58 -37.03 38.84 -9.77
CA GLU A 58 -37.67 39.85 -8.92
C GLU A 58 -38.60 40.67 -9.82
N ARG A 59 -39.91 40.63 -9.54
CA ARG A 59 -40.91 41.40 -10.27
C ARG A 59 -41.36 42.58 -9.43
#